data_AF-A0A3N6ESR9-F1
#
_entry.id   AF-A0A3N6ESR9-F1
#
_cell.length_a   1.000
_cell.length_b   1.000
_cell.length_c   1.000
_cell.angle_alpha   90.00
_cell.angle_beta   90.00
_cell.angle_gamma   90.00
#
_symmetry.space_group_name_H-M   'P 1'
#
loop_
_entity.id
_entity.type
_entity.pdbx_description
1 polymer ?
#
loop_
_entity_poly.entity_id
_entity_poly.type
_entity_poly.pdbx_seq_one_letter_code
_entity_poly.pdbx_strand_id
1 'polypeptide(L)' 'MPRMSADDVVTAALRGLELGEIVCAPGVEDASLLDTVFQADLAVFGAQSPELATRYRAG' A
#
# COMPACT_ATOMS: atom_id res chain seq x y z
N MET A 1 0.88 21.36 -5.51
CA MET A 1 0.62 20.27 -6.46
C MET A 1 -0.83 20.36 -6.92
N PRO A 2 -1.12 20.17 -8.22
CA PRO A 2 -2.49 20.09 -8.70
C PRO A 2 -3.26 18.99 -7.95
N ARG A 3 -4.56 19.21 -7.74
CA ARG A 3 -5.45 18.29 -7.02
C ARG A 3 -6.51 17.79 -7.97
N MET A 4 -6.87 16.52 -7.83
CA MET A 4 -8.04 15.93 -8.46
C MET A 4 -9.30 16.66 -7.96
N SER A 5 -10.30 16.81 -8.84
CA SER A 5 -11.58 17.42 -8.47
C SER A 5 -12.35 16.52 -7.50
N ALA A 6 -13.31 17.07 -6.75
CA ALA A 6 -14.15 16.25 -5.88
C ALA A 6 -14.97 15.23 -6.68
N ASP A 7 -15.49 15.62 -7.83
CA ASP A 7 -16.30 14.78 -8.71
C ASP A 7 -15.48 13.59 -9.26
N ASP A 8 -14.23 13.81 -9.65
CA ASP A 8 -13.34 12.75 -10.11
C ASP A 8 -13.01 11.77 -8.97
N VAL A 9 -12.79 12.27 -7.75
CA VAL A 9 -12.54 11.41 -6.58
C VAL A 9 -13.77 10.54 -6.27
N VAL A 10 -14.97 11.11 -6.31
CA VAL A 10 -16.22 10.36 -6.10
C VAL A 10 -16.41 9.31 -7.19
N THR A 11 -16.18 9.68 -8.45
CA THR A 11 -16.27 8.77 -9.59
C THR A 11 -15.34 7.57 -9.42
N ALA A 12 -14.08 7.83 -9.06
CA ALA A 12 -13.11 6.77 -8.83
C ALA A 12 -13.47 5.90 -7.61
N ALA A 13 -13.95 6.49 -6.51
CA ALA A 13 -14.33 5.74 -5.32
C ALA A 13 -15.51 4.78 -5.56
N LEU A 14 -16.55 5.24 -6.26
CA LEU A 14 -17.67 4.38 -6.65
C LEU A 14 -17.22 3.25 -7.56
N ARG A 15 -16.34 3.56 -8.53
CA ARG A 15 -15.81 2.53 -9.42
C ARG A 15 -14.93 1.52 -8.70
N GLY A 16 -14.09 1.96 -7.76
CA GLY A 16 -13.27 1.08 -6.93
C GLY A 16 -14.12 0.10 -6.11
N LEU A 17 -15.24 0.57 -5.54
CA LEU A 17 -16.20 -0.30 -4.86
C LEU A 17 -16.79 -1.37 -5.78
N GLU A 18 -17.17 -1.01 -7.00
CA GLU A 18 -17.67 -1.96 -8.01
C GLU A 18 -16.62 -2.99 -8.43
N LEU A 19 -15.35 -2.59 -8.44
CA LEU A 19 -14.20 -3.46 -8.73
C LEU A 19 -13.82 -4.36 -7.54
N GLY A 20 -14.41 -4.14 -6.36
CA GLY A 20 -14.07 -4.85 -5.14
C GLY A 20 -12.74 -4.43 -4.54
N GLU A 21 -12.25 -3.23 -4.84
CA GLU A 21 -11.03 -2.69 -4.26
C GLU A 21 -11.20 -2.46 -2.75
N ILE A 22 -10.21 -2.91 -1.97
CA ILE A 22 -10.15 -2.62 -0.52
C ILE A 22 -9.61 -1.21 -0.28
N VAL A 23 -8.68 -0.77 -1.13
CA VAL A 23 -8.05 0.55 -1.08
C VAL A 23 -8.22 1.22 -2.43
N CYS A 24 -9.03 2.27 -2.48
CA CYS A 24 -9.17 3.13 -3.66
C CYS A 24 -8.07 4.20 -3.64
N ALA A 25 -7.14 4.13 -4.60
CA ALA A 25 -6.05 5.10 -4.76
C ALA A 25 -6.14 5.80 -6.13
N PRO A 26 -7.02 6.79 -6.29
CA PRO A 26 -7.39 7.31 -7.62
C PRO A 26 -6.29 8.11 -8.32
N GLY A 27 -5.22 8.47 -7.61
CA GLY A 27 -4.03 9.12 -8.17
C GLY A 27 -2.91 8.15 -8.55
N VAL A 28 -3.11 6.84 -8.37
CA VAL A 28 -2.12 5.79 -8.66
C VAL A 28 -2.60 5.02 -9.87
N GLU A 29 -1.94 5.23 -11.01
CA GLU A 29 -2.29 4.56 -12.28
C GLU A 29 -2.00 3.05 -12.22
N ASP A 30 -0.82 2.69 -11.70
CA ASP A 30 -0.39 1.29 -11.60
C ASP A 30 -0.75 0.72 -10.22
N ALA A 31 -1.88 0.01 -10.16
CA ALA A 31 -2.37 -0.61 -8.92
C ALA A 31 -1.37 -1.61 -8.30
N SER A 32 -0.47 -2.21 -9.10
CA SER A 32 0.52 -3.18 -8.60
C SER A 32 1.55 -2.54 -7.65
N LEU A 33 1.69 -1.21 -7.68
CA LEU A 33 2.51 -0.47 -6.73
C LEU A 33 1.95 -0.54 -5.30
N LEU A 34 0.63 -0.54 -5.14
CA LEU A 34 -0.02 -0.72 -3.82
C LEU A 34 0.24 -2.13 -3.30
N ASP A 35 0.06 -3.14 -4.16
CA ASP A 35 0.34 -4.54 -3.81
C ASP A 35 1.79 -4.72 -3.36
N THR A 36 2.73 -4.09 -4.08
CA THR A 36 4.16 -4.14 -3.75
C THR A 36 4.44 -3.58 -2.36
N VAL A 37 3.84 -2.43 -2.02
CA VAL A 37 3.99 -1.82 -0.69
C VAL A 37 3.37 -2.71 0.39
N PHE A 38 2.16 -3.24 0.16
CA PHE A 38 1.51 -4.12 1.13
C PHE A 38 2.31 -5.40 1.37
N GLN A 39 2.87 -6.01 0.32
CA GLN A 39 3.71 -7.19 0.46
C GLN A 39 5.02 -6.87 1.20
N ALA A 40 5.63 -5.71 0.94
CA ALA A 40 6.82 -5.27 1.65
C ALA A 40 6.54 -5.08 3.15
N ASP A 41 5.44 -4.40 3.50
CA ASP A 41 5.02 -4.19 4.89
C ASP A 41 4.78 -5.53 5.60
N LEU A 42 4.03 -6.44 4.97
CA LEU A 42 3.77 -7.77 5.51
C LEU A 42 5.05 -8.58 5.70
N ALA A 43 6.01 -8.48 4.77
CA ALA A 43 7.30 -9.17 4.91
C ALA A 43 8.10 -8.65 6.11
N VAL A 44 8.12 -7.34 6.36
CA VAL A 44 8.85 -6.75 7.49
C VAL A 44 8.26 -7.17 8.83
N PHE A 45 6.93 -7.13 8.97
CA PHE A 45 6.26 -7.51 10.22
C PHE A 45 6.15 -9.02 10.39
N GLY A 46 6.11 -9.79 9.30
CA GLY A 46 6.17 -11.25 9.33
C GLY A 46 7.55 -11.80 9.66
N ALA A 47 8.62 -11.08 9.31
CA ALA A 47 10.01 -11.47 9.58
C ALA A 47 10.50 -11.11 11.00
N GLN A 48 9.60 -10.73 11.91
CA GLN A 48 9.99 -10.43 13.29
C GLN A 48 10.53 -11.69 13.97
N SER A 49 11.61 -11.51 14.73
CA SER A 49 12.25 -12.57 15.51
C SER A 49 12.40 -12.10 16.95
N PRO A 50 12.18 -12.99 17.94
CA PRO A 50 12.53 -12.68 19.33
C PRO A 50 14.03 -12.54 19.55
N GLU A 51 14.85 -13.00 18.59
CA GLU A 51 16.30 -12.88 18.66
C GLU A 51 16.79 -11.57 18.05
N LEU A 52 17.83 -11.01 18.65
CA LEU A 52 18.52 -9.84 18.11
C LEU A 52 19.05 -10.14 16.70
N ALA A 53 18.71 -9.29 15.72
CA ALA A 53 19.20 -9.44 14.36
C ALA A 53 20.73 -9.44 14.31
N THR A 54 21.33 -10.29 13.49
CA THR A 54 22.78 -10.52 13.42
C THR A 54 23.59 -9.23 13.28
N ARG A 55 23.09 -8.25 12.52
CA ARG A 55 23.71 -6.92 12.34
C ARG A 55 23.93 -6.13 13.63
N TYR A 56 23.25 -6.50 14.73
CA TYR A 56 23.39 -5.87 16.04
C TYR A 56 24.11 -6.75 17.07
N ARG A 57 24.45 -7.99 16.72
CA ARG A 57 25.30 -8.82 17.59
C ARG A 57 26.74 -8.32 17.39
N ALA A 58 27.42 -7.96 18.47
CA ALA A 58 28.86 -7.69 18.40
C ALA A 58 29.57 -8.98 17.97
N GLY A 59 30.57 -8.83 17.10
CA GLY A 59 31.43 -9.95 16.67
C GLY A 59 32.22 -10.56 17.82
#